data_AF-A0A381Z0V1-F1
#
_entry.id   AF-A0A381Z0V1-F1
#
_cell.length_a   1.000
_cell.length_b   1.000
_cell.length_c   1.000
_cell.angle_alpha   90.00
_cell.angle_beta   90.00
_cell.angle_gamma   90.00
#
_symmetry.space_group_name_H-M   'P 1'
#
loop_
_entity.id
_entity.type
_entity.pdbx_description
1 polymer ?
#
loop_
_entity_poly.entity_id
_entity_poly.type
_entity_poly.pdbx_seq_one_letter_code
_entity_poly.pdbx_strand_id
1 'polypeptide(L)' 'MGSNYNQVLRPAVVFVSEGQARLVVARETYEDLARRDR' A
#
# COMPACT_ATOMS: atom_id res chain seq x y z
N MET A 1 0.61 4.72 11.73
CA MET A 1 -0.67 5.02 11.06
C MET A 1 -0.37 5.68 9.72
N GLY A 2 -0.75 5.05 8.60
CA GLY A 2 -0.59 5.62 7.26
C GLY A 2 -1.91 6.17 6.75
N SER A 3 -1.89 7.36 6.17
CA SER A 3 -3.07 8.05 5.61
C SER A 3 -2.82 8.41 4.14
N ASN A 4 -3.90 8.60 3.39
CA ASN A 4 -3.90 9.12 2.03
C ASN A 4 -3.91 10.65 1.95
N TYR A 5 -3.43 11.33 3.00
CA TYR A 5 -3.33 12.78 3.02
C TYR A 5 -2.50 13.28 1.82
N ASN A 6 -2.96 14.35 1.18
CA ASN A 6 -2.45 14.83 -0.11
C ASN A 6 -2.54 13.81 -1.26
N GLN A 7 -3.50 12.88 -1.20
CA GLN A 7 -3.73 11.85 -2.23
C GLN A 7 -2.51 10.94 -2.48
N VAL A 8 -1.60 10.87 -1.51
CA VAL A 8 -0.45 9.98 -1.58
C VAL A 8 -0.92 8.54 -1.39
N LEU A 9 -0.54 7.67 -2.33
CA LEU A 9 -0.89 6.25 -2.30
C LEU A 9 -0.19 5.54 -1.15
N ARG A 10 -0.89 4.65 -0.46
CA ARG A 10 -0.26 3.83 0.60
C ARG A 10 0.81 2.91 -0.02
N PRO A 11 1.99 2.80 0.62
CA PRO A 11 3.08 2.00 0.09
C PRO A 11 2.80 0.50 0.18
N ALA A 12 3.54 -0.28 -0.59
CA ALA A 12 3.61 -1.71 -0.38
C ALA A 12 4.30 -2.03 0.95
N VAL A 13 3.90 -3.14 1.57
CA VAL A 13 4.58 -3.72 2.73
C VAL A 13 5.05 -5.12 2.34
N VAL A 14 6.31 -5.41 2.63
CA VAL A 14 6.93 -6.72 2.40
C VAL A 14 7.45 -7.27 3.72
N PHE A 15 7.35 -8.59 3.89
CA PHE A 15 8.07 -9.30 4.94
C PHE A 15 9.27 -10.01 4.32
N VAL A 16 10.36 -10.05 5.07
CA VAL A 16 11.60 -10.72 4.66
C VAL A 16 11.95 -11.77 5.70
N SER A 17 12.26 -12.98 5.26
CA SER A 17 12.70 -14.09 6.11
C SER A 17 13.57 -15.03 5.29
N GLU A 18 14.68 -15.52 5.87
CA GLU A 18 15.62 -16.44 5.21
C GLU A 18 16.08 -15.96 3.82
N GLY A 19 16.32 -14.65 3.68
CA GLY A 19 16.75 -14.03 2.42
C GLY A 19 15.67 -13.93 1.33
N GLN A 20 14.42 -14.33 1.63
CA GLN A 20 13.30 -14.24 0.69
C GLN A 20 12.32 -13.15 1.11
N ALA A 21 11.85 -12.37 0.14
CA ALA A 21 10.85 -11.32 0.35
C ALA A 21 9.47 -11.78 -0.14
N ARG A 22 8.43 -11.45 0.64
CA ARG A 22 7.03 -11.69 0.29
C ARG A 22 6.21 -10.42 0.45
N LEU A 23 5.46 -10.07 -0.60
CA LEU A 23 4.47 -8.99 -0.55
C LEU A 23 3.32 -9.37 0.38
N VAL A 24 3.04 -8.54 1.38
CA VAL A 24 1.95 -8.74 2.34
C VAL A 24 0.85 -7.70 2.22
N VAL A 25 1.21 -6.50 1.78
CA VAL A 25 0.24 -5.45 1.41
C VAL A 25 0.69 -4.89 0.06
N ALA A 26 -0.17 -4.99 -0.94
CA ALA A 26 0.08 -4.37 -2.24
C ALA A 26 0.10 -2.84 -2.10
N ARG A 27 0.93 -2.18 -2.90
CA ARG A 27 0.87 -0.73 -3.05
C ARG A 27 -0.51 -0.36 -3.57
N GLU A 28 -1.11 0.65 -2.97
CA GLU A 28 -2.41 1.15 -3.40
C GLU A 28 -2.33 1.76 -4.81
N THR A 29 -3.39 1.57 -5.59
CA THR A 29 -3.55 2.18 -6.91
C THR A 29 -4.42 3.43 -6.84
N TYR A 30 -4.42 4.24 -7.89
CA TYR A 30 -5.35 5.37 -7.99
C TYR A 30 -6.83 4.93 -8.01
N GLU A 31 -7.12 3.73 -8.50
CA GLU A 31 -8.48 3.18 -8.46
C GLU A 31 -8.92 2.88 -7.01
N ASP A 32 -8.03 2.29 -6.21
CA ASP A 32 -8.29 2.02 -4.79
C ASP A 32 -8.52 3.32 -4.01
N LEU A 33 -7.76 4.37 -4.32
CA LEU A 33 -7.93 5.70 -3.76
C LEU A 33 -9.30 6.29 -4.13
N ALA A 34 -9.65 6.28 -5.42
CA ALA A 34 -10.93 6.82 -5.91
C ALA A 34 -12.15 6.07 -5.35
N ARG A 35 -12.02 4.77 -5.06
CA ARG A 35 -13.07 3.97 -4.41
C ARG A 35 -13.33 4.37 -2.95
N ARG A 36 -12.35 4.97 -2.27
CA ARG A 36 -12.43 5.37 -0.84
C ARG A 36 -12.89 6.80 -0.62
N ASP A 37 -12.72 7.66 -1.62
CA ASP A 37 -13.18 9.06 -1.61
C ASP A 37 -14.68 9.22 -1.97
N ARG A 38 -15.33 8.15 -2.45
CA ARG A 38 -16.78 8.10 -2.68
C ARG A 38 -17.54 7.74 -1.41
#